data_AF-A0A3R9QPC9-F1
#
_entry.id   AF-A0A3R9QPC9-F1
#
_cell.length_a   1.000
_cell.length_b   1.000
_cell.length_c   1.000
_cell.angle_alpha   90.00
_cell.angle_beta   90.00
_cell.angle_gamma   90.00
#
_symmetry.space_group_name_H-M   'P 1'
#
loop_
_entity.id
_entity.type
_entity.pdbx_description
1 polymer ?
#
loop_
_entity_poly.entity_id
_entity_poly.type
_entity_poly.pdbx_seq_one_letter_code
_entity_poly.pdbx_strand_id
1 'polypeptide(L)'
;MKSKWLMVFLVTIFIFISWYTYQKVTDDTHEGRSIIPEEHEDIPMYEELKSRQHTYIIRGNKFDSIHSFYMEQLKQNDWELTYEEKRNEFFMTRWEKEGFNGELLVFAQYNEHEEETKVIFDKISVHKSSTQ
;
A
#
# COMPACT_ATOMS: atom_id res chain seq x y z
N MET A 1 -14.48 -43.44 19.18
CA MET A 1 -13.26 -43.14 18.37
C MET A 1 -13.56 -42.39 17.06
N LYS A 2 -14.64 -42.73 16.33
CA LYS A 2 -14.98 -42.08 15.04
C LYS A 2 -15.40 -40.61 15.14
N SER A 3 -16.09 -40.18 16.22
CA SER A 3 -16.57 -38.80 16.36
C SER A 3 -15.47 -37.77 16.64
N LYS A 4 -14.44 -38.13 17.42
CA LYS A 4 -13.29 -37.25 17.69
C LYS A 4 -12.49 -36.94 16.43
N TRP A 5 -12.34 -37.92 15.54
CA TRP A 5 -11.64 -37.75 14.26
C TRP A 5 -12.44 -36.87 13.29
N LEU A 6 -13.77 -37.01 13.29
CA LEU A 6 -14.68 -36.18 12.53
C LEU A 6 -14.65 -34.71 12.99
N MET A 7 -14.53 -34.49 14.31
CA MET A 7 -14.41 -33.16 14.90
C MET A 7 -13.08 -32.48 14.54
N VAL A 8 -11.96 -33.22 14.59
CA VAL A 8 -10.65 -32.70 14.17
C VAL A 8 -10.66 -32.32 12.69
N PHE A 9 -11.21 -33.18 11.83
CA PHE A 9 -11.34 -32.91 10.41
C PHE A 9 -12.16 -31.64 10.10
N LEU A 10 -13.27 -31.44 10.82
CA LEU A 10 -14.09 -30.23 10.72
C LEU A 10 -13.31 -28.98 11.11
N VAL A 11 -12.57 -29.00 12.23
CA VAL A 11 -11.75 -27.86 12.67
C VAL A 11 -10.68 -27.54 11.64
N THR A 12 -10.01 -28.54 11.06
CA THR A 12 -9.01 -28.34 10.01
C THR A 12 -9.63 -27.69 8.77
N ILE A 13 -10.81 -28.15 8.34
CA ILE A 13 -11.54 -27.53 7.22
C ILE A 13 -11.86 -26.07 7.51
N PHE A 14 -12.34 -25.74 8.72
CA PHE A 14 -12.63 -24.35 9.08
C PHE A 14 -11.38 -23.47 9.02
N ILE A 15 -10.22 -23.95 9.49
CA ILE A 15 -8.95 -23.21 9.39
C ILE A 15 -8.58 -22.95 7.92
N PHE A 16 -8.69 -23.96 7.05
CA PHE A 16 -8.41 -23.80 5.62
C PHE A 16 -9.38 -22.85 4.94
N ILE A 17 -10.68 -22.93 5.25
CA ILE A 17 -11.68 -22.01 4.72
C ILE A 17 -11.40 -20.59 5.19
N SER A 18 -11.13 -20.38 6.49
CA SER A 18 -10.79 -19.08 7.04
C SER A 18 -9.55 -18.48 6.39
N TRP A 19 -8.49 -19.28 6.23
CA TRP A 19 -7.26 -18.87 5.54
C TRP A 19 -7.54 -18.49 4.08
N TYR A 20 -8.28 -19.33 3.35
CA TYR A 20 -8.64 -19.09 1.95
C TYR A 20 -9.53 -17.85 1.77
N THR A 21 -10.52 -17.65 2.64
CA THR A 21 -11.36 -16.45 2.61
C THR A 21 -10.59 -15.20 3.01
N TYR A 22 -9.63 -15.30 3.93
CA TYR A 22 -8.77 -14.18 4.30
C TYR A 22 -7.89 -13.77 3.11
N GLN A 23 -7.21 -14.73 2.48
CA GLN A 23 -6.44 -14.48 1.26
C GLN A 23 -7.31 -13.88 0.15
N LYS A 24 -8.50 -14.42 -0.08
CA LYS A 24 -9.41 -13.91 -1.12
C LYS A 24 -9.91 -12.49 -0.85
N VAL A 25 -10.27 -12.18 0.40
CA VAL A 25 -10.70 -10.82 0.76
C VAL A 25 -9.53 -9.85 0.65
N THR A 26 -8.32 -10.27 1.02
CA THR A 26 -7.11 -9.48 0.82
C THR A 26 -6.82 -9.28 -0.67
N ASP A 27 -6.90 -10.31 -1.50
CA ASP A 27 -6.75 -10.20 -2.96
C ASP A 27 -7.78 -9.22 -3.54
N ASP A 28 -9.08 -9.40 -3.26
CA ASP A 28 -10.17 -8.56 -3.78
C ASP A 28 -10.04 -7.09 -3.30
N THR A 29 -9.46 -6.84 -2.12
CA THR A 29 -9.25 -5.48 -1.57
C THR A 29 -7.99 -4.81 -2.12
N HIS A 30 -7.17 -5.52 -2.90
CA HIS A 30 -5.94 -4.99 -3.50
C HIS A 30 -5.81 -5.30 -4.99
N GLU A 31 -6.81 -5.89 -5.64
CA GLU A 31 -6.82 -6.13 -7.10
C GLU A 31 -6.47 -4.83 -7.85
N GLY A 32 -5.43 -4.86 -8.70
CA GLY A 32 -4.98 -3.70 -9.46
C GLY A 32 -4.01 -2.76 -8.73
N ARG A 33 -3.62 -3.04 -7.49
CA ARG A 33 -2.50 -2.34 -6.82
C ARG A 33 -1.20 -3.10 -7.07
N SER A 34 -0.14 -2.40 -7.46
CA SER A 34 1.18 -3.04 -7.61
C SER A 34 2.04 -2.95 -6.33
N ILE A 35 1.62 -2.14 -5.35
CA ILE A 35 2.21 -2.02 -4.01
C ILE A 35 1.12 -1.99 -2.94
N ILE A 36 1.29 -2.80 -1.91
CA ILE A 36 0.47 -2.83 -0.69
C ILE A 36 1.41 -2.54 0.48
N PRO A 37 1.46 -1.31 1.03
CA PRO A 37 2.35 -0.97 2.14
C PRO A 37 2.35 -1.96 3.30
N GLU A 38 1.21 -2.55 3.64
CA GLU A 38 1.09 -3.55 4.71
C GLU A 38 1.87 -4.85 4.47
N GLU A 39 2.25 -5.14 3.22
CA GLU A 39 3.08 -6.31 2.85
C GLU A 39 4.58 -5.99 2.81
N HIS A 40 4.96 -4.72 3.00
CA HIS A 40 6.33 -4.23 2.92
C HIS A 40 6.78 -3.63 4.26
N GLU A 41 7.68 -4.32 4.98
CA GLU A 41 8.19 -3.83 6.28
C GLU A 41 8.88 -2.46 6.19
N ASP A 42 9.37 -2.09 5.01
CA ASP A 42 10.10 -0.87 4.76
C ASP A 42 9.28 0.27 4.14
N ILE A 43 7.98 0.05 3.89
CA ILE A 43 7.03 1.08 3.45
C ILE A 43 6.07 1.37 4.62
N PRO A 44 6.34 2.43 5.39
CA PRO A 44 5.60 2.73 6.61
C PRO A 44 4.19 3.21 6.29
N MET A 45 3.19 2.76 7.06
CA MET A 45 1.80 3.17 6.86
C MET A 45 1.46 4.37 7.75
N TYR A 46 0.88 5.42 7.16
CA TYR A 46 0.35 6.54 7.95
C TYR A 46 -0.87 6.08 8.76
N GLU A 47 -0.80 6.18 10.09
CA GLU A 47 -1.73 5.51 11.03
C GLU A 47 -3.22 5.77 10.75
N GLU A 48 -3.57 6.97 10.30
CA GLU A 48 -4.96 7.35 10.03
C GLU A 48 -5.49 6.90 8.65
N LEU A 49 -4.64 6.35 7.77
CA LEU A 49 -5.05 5.89 6.46
C LEU A 49 -5.86 4.59 6.55
N LYS A 50 -7.00 4.56 5.85
CA LYS A 50 -7.87 3.38 5.75
C LYS A 50 -7.89 2.86 4.34
N SER A 51 -7.65 1.57 4.17
CA SER A 51 -7.75 0.91 2.86
C SER A 51 -9.20 0.97 2.35
N ARG A 52 -9.37 1.41 1.10
CA ARG A 52 -10.65 1.44 0.38
C ARG A 52 -10.41 1.03 -1.08
N GLN A 53 -10.69 -0.24 -1.39
CA GLN A 53 -10.59 -0.84 -2.73
C GLN A 53 -9.22 -0.68 -3.41
N HIS A 54 -8.94 0.43 -4.09
CA HIS A 54 -7.68 0.62 -4.83
C HIS A 54 -6.81 1.74 -4.26
N THR A 55 -7.27 2.38 -3.18
CA THR A 55 -6.62 3.55 -2.59
C THR A 55 -6.68 3.49 -1.07
N TYR A 56 -5.95 4.39 -0.44
CA TYR A 56 -6.09 4.69 0.98
C TYR A 56 -6.77 6.04 1.15
N ILE A 57 -7.63 6.16 2.14
CA ILE A 57 -8.38 7.39 2.41
C ILE A 57 -8.21 7.84 3.85
N ILE A 58 -8.22 9.15 4.04
CA ILE A 58 -8.27 9.82 5.35
C ILE A 58 -9.18 11.04 5.23
N ARG A 59 -9.96 11.32 6.27
CA ARG A 59 -10.84 12.49 6.28
C ARG A 59 -10.05 13.79 6.42
N GLY A 60 -10.52 14.82 5.72
CA GLY A 60 -9.97 16.16 5.72
C GLY A 60 -8.77 16.33 4.79
N ASN A 61 -8.37 17.59 4.65
CA ASN A 61 -7.17 17.97 3.92
C ASN A 61 -5.93 17.66 4.75
N LYS A 62 -5.27 16.54 4.43
CA LYS A 62 -4.15 15.99 5.17
C LYS A 62 -2.92 15.72 4.29
N PHE A 63 -2.97 16.06 3.00
CA PHE A 63 -1.90 15.70 2.06
C PHE A 63 -0.53 16.29 2.48
N ASP A 64 -0.49 17.46 3.10
CA ASP A 64 0.75 18.05 3.63
C ASP A 64 1.38 17.25 4.78
N SER A 65 0.55 16.75 5.69
CA SER A 65 1.01 15.91 6.81
C SER A 65 1.49 14.55 6.31
N ILE A 66 0.77 13.97 5.34
CA ILE A 66 1.11 12.70 4.70
C ILE A 66 2.43 12.84 3.91
N HIS A 67 2.59 13.94 3.16
CA HIS A 67 3.83 14.26 2.45
C HIS A 67 5.02 14.32 3.42
N SER A 68 4.89 15.08 4.50
CA SER A 68 5.94 15.25 5.50
C SER A 68 6.34 13.91 6.13
N PHE A 69 5.35 13.07 6.45
CA PHE A 69 5.57 11.73 7.00
C PHE A 69 6.38 10.84 6.04
N TYR A 70 5.98 10.72 4.78
CA TYR A 70 6.69 9.86 3.82
C TYR A 70 8.09 10.39 3.51
N MET A 71 8.27 11.72 3.47
CA MET A 71 9.59 12.34 3.28
C MET A 71 10.58 12.01 4.40
N GLU A 72 10.10 11.85 5.63
CA GLU A 72 10.93 11.49 6.77
C GLU A 72 11.13 9.97 6.85
N GLN A 73 10.05 9.20 6.85
CA GLN A 73 10.08 7.79 7.17
C GLN A 73 10.70 6.95 6.04
N LEU A 74 10.46 7.28 4.77
CA LEU A 74 11.10 6.56 3.66
C LEU A 74 12.62 6.79 3.66
N LYS A 75 13.07 8.02 3.93
CA LYS A 75 14.51 8.31 4.08
C LYS A 75 15.16 7.55 5.23
N GLN A 76 14.44 7.37 6.35
CA GLN A 76 14.91 6.57 7.48
C GLN A 76 15.01 5.07 7.13
N ASN A 77 14.24 4.61 6.14
CA ASN A 77 14.21 3.23 5.67
C ASN A 77 15.06 3.01 4.40
N ASP A 78 16.11 3.81 4.21
CA ASP A 78 17.06 3.74 3.09
C ASP A 78 16.45 3.89 1.69
N TRP A 79 15.30 4.58 1.59
CA TRP A 79 14.77 4.99 0.30
C TRP A 79 15.38 6.33 -0.14
N GLU A 80 15.79 6.39 -1.40
CA GLU A 80 16.33 7.57 -2.04
C GLU A 80 15.25 8.25 -2.90
N LEU A 81 15.03 9.54 -2.67
CA LEU A 81 14.06 10.32 -3.44
C LEU A 81 14.59 10.57 -4.86
N THR A 82 13.88 10.11 -5.88
CA THR A 82 14.24 10.31 -7.29
C THR A 82 13.40 11.39 -7.97
N TYR A 83 12.17 11.62 -7.49
CA TYR A 83 11.27 12.63 -8.03
C TYR A 83 10.34 13.17 -6.95
N GLU A 84 10.06 14.47 -7.01
CA GLU A 84 9.07 15.14 -6.17
C GLU A 84 8.32 16.19 -6.98
N GLU A 85 6.99 16.15 -6.90
CA GLU A 85 6.10 17.24 -7.29
C GLU A 85 5.12 17.48 -6.16
N LYS A 86 4.97 18.74 -5.75
CA LYS A 86 4.00 19.16 -4.76
C LYS A 86 3.28 20.41 -5.22
N ARG A 87 1.95 20.38 -5.16
CA ARG A 87 1.05 21.51 -5.46
C ARG A 87 0.08 21.71 -4.30
N ASN A 88 -0.75 22.75 -4.40
CA ASN A 88 -1.68 23.15 -3.35
C ASN A 88 -2.69 22.08 -2.93
N GLU A 89 -2.91 21.03 -3.73
CA GLU A 89 -3.95 20.02 -3.50
C GLU A 89 -3.44 18.58 -3.67
N PHE A 90 -2.19 18.40 -4.07
CA PHE A 90 -1.64 17.07 -4.28
C PHE A 90 -0.11 17.05 -4.14
N PHE A 91 0.43 15.86 -3.90
CA PHE A 91 1.83 15.58 -4.12
C PHE A 91 2.03 14.24 -4.82
N MET A 92 3.19 14.11 -5.46
CA MET A 92 3.69 12.89 -6.05
C MET A 92 5.17 12.78 -5.73
N THR A 93 5.59 11.66 -5.16
CA THR A 93 7.00 11.35 -4.91
C THR A 93 7.34 9.99 -5.48
N ARG A 94 8.57 9.86 -6.00
CA ARG A 94 9.14 8.57 -6.41
C ARG A 94 10.40 8.28 -5.64
N TRP A 95 10.58 7.01 -5.31
CA TRP A 95 11.64 6.55 -4.44
C TRP A 95 12.28 5.29 -5.00
N GLU A 96 13.60 5.24 -4.98
CA GLU A 96 14.38 4.04 -5.28
C GLU A 96 14.97 3.47 -3.98
N LYS A 97 15.21 2.17 -3.96
CA LYS A 97 15.89 1.49 -2.87
C LYS A 97 16.68 0.30 -3.39
N GLU A 98 17.86 0.07 -2.84
CA GLU A 98 18.66 -1.10 -3.19
C GLU A 98 17.89 -2.40 -2.90
N GLY A 99 17.86 -3.30 -3.89
CA GLY A 99 17.11 -4.55 -3.80
C GLY A 99 15.61 -4.43 -4.12
N PHE A 100 15.08 -3.22 -4.30
CA PHE A 100 13.71 -3.00 -4.77
C PHE A 100 13.68 -2.93 -6.30
N ASN A 101 12.90 -3.79 -6.95
CA ASN A 101 12.81 -3.84 -8.41
C ASN A 101 11.78 -2.82 -8.94
N GLY A 102 12.21 -1.56 -9.09
CA GLY A 102 11.44 -0.44 -9.63
C GLY A 102 11.61 0.83 -8.79
N GLU A 103 10.68 1.77 -8.95
CA GLU A 103 10.51 2.91 -8.06
C GLU A 103 9.18 2.78 -7.31
N LEU A 104 9.15 3.12 -6.03
CA LEU A 104 7.92 3.34 -5.27
C LEU A 104 7.35 4.71 -5.62
N LEU A 105 6.14 4.74 -6.16
CA LEU A 105 5.33 5.93 -6.32
C LEU A 105 4.42 6.11 -5.10
N VAL A 106 4.47 7.29 -4.48
CA VAL A 106 3.45 7.73 -3.52
C VAL A 106 2.76 8.96 -4.09
N PHE A 107 1.46 8.85 -4.33
CA PHE A 107 0.62 9.94 -4.80
C PHE A 107 -0.46 10.22 -3.76
N ALA A 108 -0.67 11.49 -3.40
CA ALA A 108 -1.82 11.87 -2.60
C ALA A 108 -2.49 13.12 -3.16
N GLN A 109 -3.81 13.17 -3.08
CA GLN A 109 -4.62 14.30 -3.50
C GLN A 109 -5.79 14.52 -2.55
N TYR A 110 -6.03 15.77 -2.17
CA TYR A 110 -7.24 16.16 -1.47
C TYR A 110 -8.41 16.29 -2.46
N ASN A 111 -9.53 15.67 -2.13
CA ASN A 111 -10.78 15.80 -2.86
C ASN A 111 -11.75 16.64 -2.03
N GLU A 112 -12.00 17.88 -2.46
CA GLU A 112 -12.90 18.79 -1.74
C GLU A 112 -14.36 18.32 -1.70
N HIS A 113 -14.81 17.57 -2.71
CA HIS A 113 -16.19 17.09 -2.79
C HIS A 113 -16.49 16.00 -1.76
N GLU A 114 -15.54 15.09 -1.57
CA GLU A 114 -15.65 13.98 -0.61
C GLU A 114 -15.11 14.35 0.77
N GLU A 115 -14.48 15.53 0.90
CA GLU A 115 -13.76 15.98 2.11
C GLU A 115 -12.73 14.95 2.61
N GLU A 116 -12.04 14.30 1.67
CA GLU A 116 -11.10 13.20 1.94
C GLU A 116 -9.80 13.40 1.16
N THR A 117 -8.67 13.05 1.78
CA THR A 117 -7.40 12.88 1.08
C THR A 117 -7.25 11.43 0.64
N LYS A 118 -7.04 11.21 -0.65
CA LYS A 118 -6.77 9.88 -1.24
C LYS A 118 -5.27 9.71 -1.40
N VAL A 119 -4.76 8.53 -1.09
CA VAL A 119 -3.35 8.14 -1.24
C VAL A 119 -3.26 6.86 -2.04
N ILE A 120 -2.32 6.81 -2.98
CA ILE A 120 -2.05 5.67 -3.87
C ILE A 120 -0.57 5.33 -3.75
N PHE A 121 -0.31 4.02 -3.66
CA PHE A 121 1.02 3.44 -3.77
C PHE A 121 1.08 2.62 -5.05
N ASP A 122 2.13 2.80 -5.82
CA ASP A 122 2.33 2.08 -7.07
C ASP A 122 3.82 1.82 -7.30
N LYS A 123 4.12 0.89 -8.20
CA LYS A 123 5.47 0.52 -8.60
C LYS A 123 5.68 0.92 -10.05
N ILE A 124 6.59 1.86 -10.26
CA ILE A 124 6.99 2.24 -11.60
C ILE A 124 8.13 1.32 -12.02
N SER A 125 7.94 0.63 -13.14
CA SER A 125 9.02 -0.17 -13.74
C SER A 125 10.04 0.78 -14.34
N VAL A 126 11.29 0.71 -13.89
CA VAL A 126 12.38 1.45 -14.54
C VAL A 126 12.70 0.75 -15.86
N HIS A 127 12.04 1.17 -16.95
CA HIS A 127 12.51 0.83 -18.29
C HIS A 127 13.84 1.56 -18.50
N LYS A 128 14.94 0.88 -18.20
CA LYS A 128 16.23 1.27 -18.75
C LYS A 128 16.12 1.08 -20.26
N SER A 129 15.79 2.15 -20.97
CA SER A 129 15.97 2.23 -22.42
C SER A 129 17.40 1.79 -22.69
N SER A 130 17.55 0.59 -23.23
CA SER A 130 18.83 0.06 -23.65
C SER A 130 19.25 0.92 -24.83
N THR A 131 20.09 1.93 -24.60
CA THR A 131 20.70 2.67 -25.69
C THR A 131 21.57 1.69 -26.45
N GLN A 132 21.11 1.34 -27.66
CA GLN A 132 21.83 0.52 -28.62
C GLN A 132 22.90 1.35 -29.33
#